data_AF-A0A7C6AV16-F1
#
_entry.id   AF-A0A7C6AV16-F1
#
_cell.length_a   1.000
_cell.length_b   1.000
_cell.length_c   1.000
_cell.angle_alpha   90.00
_cell.angle_beta   90.00
_cell.angle_gamma   90.00
#
_symmetry.space_group_name_H-M   'P 1'
#
loop_
_entity.id
_entity.type
_entity.pdbx_description
1 polymer ?
#
loop_
_entity_poly.entity_id
_entity_poly.type
_entity_poly.pdbx_seq_one_letter_code
_entity_poly.pdbx_strand_id
1 'polypeptide(L)'
;MKRYYIFFMVLFFSSCATLIHQKTVNINVYSDTDSVKICINNDTTKWYNTPAWINVERSRNNLYIMARKDTIQKQISVKSKLSASFWLGNMFSGTGIIGYAIDLTNPKRFTYPTYITINFKSDNPLTKTYKNYLTPEKGFLSFKISIPEGNHFYLNKGNGYGNSFGFLGISGGIEYYFSDKYCMNTDIGALTDFFQPVPAPVDYLGTYQRSFAIYGDIQLGSDYKRLHYD
;
A
#
# COMPACT_ATOMS: atom_id res chain seq x y z
N MET A 1 50.46 4.68 34.51
CA MET A 1 49.16 3.98 34.38
C MET A 1 47.98 4.91 34.05
N LYS A 2 47.83 6.08 34.70
CA LYS A 2 46.71 7.03 34.44
C LYS A 2 46.59 7.56 32.98
N ARG A 3 47.69 7.63 32.23
CA ARG A 3 47.74 8.18 30.85
C ARG A 3 47.11 7.26 29.79
N TYR A 4 47.12 5.94 30.02
CA TYR A 4 46.54 4.95 29.10
C TYR A 4 45.00 4.87 29.21
N TYR A 5 44.45 5.12 30.41
CA TYR A 5 43.00 5.16 30.63
C TYR A 5 42.31 6.30 29.86
N ILE A 6 42.97 7.46 29.73
CA ILE A 6 42.46 8.58 28.94
C ILE A 6 42.40 8.20 27.45
N PHE A 7 43.42 7.52 26.94
CA PHE A 7 43.45 7.07 25.55
C PHE A 7 42.37 6.00 25.26
N PHE A 8 42.17 5.07 26.19
CA PHE A 8 41.09 4.09 26.10
C PHE A 8 39.69 4.73 26.21
N MET A 9 39.52 5.74 27.06
CA MET A 9 38.26 6.46 27.21
C MET A 9 37.87 7.24 25.94
N VAL A 10 38.84 7.87 25.26
CA VAL A 10 38.61 8.58 23.99
C VAL A 10 38.19 7.62 22.85
N LEU A 11 38.70 6.39 22.83
CA LEU A 11 38.32 5.37 21.85
C LEU A 11 36.86 4.93 22.02
N PHE A 12 36.34 4.82 23.25
CA PHE A 12 34.95 4.43 23.49
C PHE A 12 33.91 5.49 23.09
N PHE A 13 34.22 6.78 23.15
CA PHE A 13 33.30 7.85 22.74
C PHE A 13 33.26 8.07 21.21
N SER A 14 34.21 7.51 20.45
CA SER A 14 34.25 7.68 19.00
C SER A 14 33.22 6.86 18.22
N SER A 15 32.69 5.77 18.80
CA SER A 15 31.76 4.88 18.09
C SER A 15 30.33 5.43 18.00
N CYS A 16 29.93 6.32 18.91
CA CYS A 16 28.57 6.88 18.94
C CYS A 16 28.35 7.99 17.90
N ALA A 17 29.41 8.63 17.39
CA ALA A 17 29.30 9.72 16.42
C ALA A 17 29.04 9.22 14.98
N THR A 18 29.51 8.03 14.63
CA THR A 18 29.35 7.46 13.27
C THR A 18 27.93 6.94 12.99
N LEU A 19 27.12 6.77 14.03
CA LEU A 19 25.78 6.17 14.00
C LEU A 19 24.63 7.17 13.76
N ILE A 20 24.86 8.47 13.91
CA ILE A 20 23.76 9.45 14.02
C ILE A 20 23.11 9.76 12.66
N HIS A 21 23.77 9.46 11.54
CA HIS A 21 23.20 9.70 10.21
C HIS A 21 23.40 8.55 9.22
N GLN A 22 22.27 7.97 8.81
CA GLN A 22 22.22 6.88 7.83
C GLN A 22 22.56 7.39 6.42
N LYS A 23 23.14 6.53 5.57
CA LYS A 23 23.43 6.86 4.16
C LYS A 23 22.16 7.01 3.33
N THR A 24 21.05 6.42 3.77
CA THR A 24 19.80 6.37 3.02
C THR A 24 18.64 7.03 3.75
N VAL A 25 17.64 7.46 3.00
CA VAL A 25 16.41 8.09 3.49
C VAL A 25 15.20 7.34 2.95
N ASN A 26 14.20 7.13 3.79
CA ASN A 26 12.91 6.58 3.36
C ASN A 26 12.05 7.70 2.77
N ILE A 27 11.57 7.47 1.56
CA ILE A 27 10.62 8.35 0.86
C ILE A 27 9.32 7.60 0.61
N ASN A 28 8.22 8.32 0.75
CA ASN A 28 6.87 7.86 0.50
C ASN A 28 6.40 8.54 -0.79
N VAL A 29 6.18 7.74 -1.83
CA VAL A 29 5.81 8.25 -3.14
C VAL A 29 4.34 7.92 -3.40
N TYR A 30 3.56 8.96 -3.66
CA TYR A 30 2.13 8.92 -3.95
C TYR A 30 1.86 9.39 -5.38
N SER A 31 0.66 9.09 -5.88
CA SER A 31 0.18 9.67 -7.13
C SER A 31 -1.27 10.15 -6.99
N ASP A 32 -1.66 11.12 -7.83
CA ASP A 32 -3.04 11.54 -8.01
C ASP A 32 -3.86 10.54 -8.84
N THR A 33 -3.18 9.69 -9.59
CA THR A 33 -3.74 8.70 -10.50
C THR A 33 -3.48 7.30 -9.96
N ASP A 34 -4.41 6.40 -10.26
CA ASP A 34 -4.46 5.06 -9.71
C ASP A 34 -3.50 4.13 -10.47
N SER A 35 -2.88 3.20 -9.74
CA SER A 35 -1.98 2.15 -10.27
C SER A 35 -0.85 2.68 -11.16
N VAL A 36 -0.12 3.69 -10.66
CA VAL A 36 1.08 4.26 -11.30
C VAL A 36 2.31 3.46 -10.90
N LYS A 37 3.15 3.12 -11.88
CA LYS A 37 4.44 2.48 -11.68
C LYS A 37 5.55 3.52 -11.61
N ILE A 38 6.44 3.39 -10.64
CA ILE A 38 7.59 4.28 -10.48
C ILE A 38 8.89 3.52 -10.47
N CYS A 39 9.94 4.10 -11.07
CA CYS A 39 11.32 3.65 -10.91
C CYS A 39 12.21 4.82 -10.48
N ILE A 40 13.29 4.51 -9.76
CA ILE A 40 14.18 5.50 -9.15
C ILE A 40 15.52 5.52 -9.90
N ASN A 41 16.06 6.70 -10.17
CA ASN A 41 17.36 6.94 -10.79
C ASN A 41 17.57 6.18 -12.12
N ASN A 42 16.49 6.03 -12.89
CA ASN A 42 16.48 5.27 -14.14
C ASN A 42 16.92 3.80 -13.99
N ASP A 43 16.83 3.23 -12.79
CA ASP A 43 16.95 1.79 -12.61
C ASP A 43 15.70 1.11 -13.20
N THR A 44 15.80 0.69 -14.45
CA THR A 44 14.69 0.06 -15.18
C THR A 44 14.37 -1.35 -14.68
N THR A 45 15.17 -1.91 -13.77
CA THR A 45 15.00 -3.28 -13.26
C THR A 45 13.92 -3.37 -12.18
N LYS A 46 13.65 -2.27 -11.46
CA LYS A 46 12.72 -2.26 -10.32
C LYS A 46 11.64 -1.20 -10.51
N TRP A 47 10.41 -1.68 -10.64
CA TRP A 47 9.20 -0.85 -10.69
C TRP A 47 8.35 -1.09 -9.43
N TYR A 48 7.84 -0.01 -8.86
CA TYR A 48 7.00 -0.04 -7.66
C TYR A 48 5.65 0.59 -7.96
N ASN A 49 4.58 0.04 -7.40
CA ASN A 49 3.23 0.60 -7.55
C ASN A 49 2.97 1.63 -6.45
N THR A 50 2.43 2.80 -6.80
CA THR A 50 2.09 3.83 -5.82
C THR A 50 0.77 3.51 -5.07
N PRO A 51 0.65 3.85 -3.78
CA PRO A 51 1.68 4.39 -2.87
C PRO A 51 2.83 3.41 -2.60
N ALA A 52 4.07 3.92 -2.65
CA ALA A 52 5.28 3.13 -2.46
C ALA A 52 6.19 3.71 -1.37
N TRP A 53 6.75 2.83 -0.54
CA TRP A 53 7.78 3.14 0.45
C TRP A 53 9.14 2.69 -0.09
N ILE A 54 10.03 3.64 -0.36
CA ILE A 54 11.32 3.35 -1.00
C ILE A 54 12.46 3.94 -0.17
N ASN A 55 13.50 3.15 0.02
CA ASN A 55 14.74 3.59 0.64
C ASN A 55 15.71 4.06 -0.46
N VAL A 56 16.11 5.34 -0.42
CA VAL A 56 16.98 5.94 -1.45
C VAL A 56 18.28 6.47 -0.85
N GLU A 57 19.38 6.38 -1.60
CA GLU A 57 20.67 6.92 -1.16
C GLU A 57 20.66 8.45 -1.15
N ARG A 58 21.17 9.04 -0.06
CA ARG A 58 21.34 10.50 0.05
C ARG A 58 22.45 10.97 -0.86
N SER A 59 22.19 12.01 -1.65
CA SER A 59 23.17 12.59 -2.56
C SER A 59 22.95 14.09 -2.73
N ARG A 60 24.00 14.80 -3.16
CA ARG A 60 23.91 16.20 -3.60
C ARG A 60 23.03 16.35 -4.84
N ASN A 61 23.02 15.31 -5.67
CA ASN A 61 22.31 15.32 -6.95
C ASN A 61 20.79 15.21 -6.73
N ASN A 62 20.03 15.73 -7.68
CA ASN A 62 18.59 15.56 -7.69
C ASN A 62 18.24 14.07 -7.83
N LEU A 63 17.17 13.67 -7.16
CA LEU A 63 16.59 12.34 -7.30
C LEU A 63 15.69 12.34 -8.53
N TYR A 64 15.93 11.43 -9.46
CA TYR A 64 15.08 11.27 -10.64
C TYR A 64 14.10 10.15 -10.41
N ILE A 65 12.81 10.44 -10.54
CA ILE A 65 11.73 9.45 -10.44
C ILE A 65 11.08 9.38 -11.81
N MET A 66 11.09 8.21 -12.43
CA MET A 66 10.32 7.96 -13.63
C MET A 66 8.97 7.39 -13.21
N ALA A 67 7.89 8.03 -13.62
CA ALA A 67 6.54 7.57 -13.39
C ALA A 67 5.93 7.13 -14.73
N ARG A 68 5.27 5.97 -14.72
CA ARG A 68 4.64 5.40 -15.90
C ARG A 68 3.23 4.95 -15.57
N LYS A 69 2.30 5.31 -16.44
CA LYS A 69 0.94 4.81 -16.46
C LYS A 69 0.53 4.57 -17.92
N ASP A 70 0.25 3.32 -18.26
CA ASP A 70 -0.09 2.91 -19.63
C ASP A 70 0.94 3.41 -20.67
N THR A 71 0.53 4.36 -21.52
CA THR A 71 1.35 5.00 -22.56
C THR A 71 2.02 6.30 -22.09
N ILE A 72 1.60 6.86 -20.94
CA ILE A 72 2.09 8.12 -20.43
C ILE A 72 3.31 7.86 -19.53
N GLN A 73 4.39 8.57 -19.82
CA GLN A 73 5.61 8.53 -19.03
C GLN A 73 6.02 9.95 -18.64
N LYS A 74 6.35 10.16 -17.37
CA LYS A 74 6.76 11.45 -16.82
C LYS A 74 8.01 11.28 -15.98
N GLN A 75 9.02 12.10 -16.26
CA GLN A 75 10.23 12.16 -15.44
C GLN A 75 10.11 13.33 -14.46
N ILE A 76 10.28 13.04 -13.17
CA ILE A 76 10.22 14.02 -12.09
C ILE A 76 11.60 14.16 -11.47
N SER A 77 12.10 15.40 -11.37
CA SER A 77 13.34 15.72 -10.67
C SER A 77 13.01 16.28 -9.28
N VAL A 78 13.32 15.53 -8.23
CA VAL A 78 13.18 15.95 -6.84
C VAL A 78 14.49 16.55 -6.35
N LYS A 79 14.46 17.83 -5.97
CA LYS A 79 15.66 18.55 -5.52
C LYS A 79 16.16 17.99 -4.19
N SER A 80 17.47 17.77 -4.11
CA SER A 80 18.16 17.47 -2.85
C SER A 80 18.18 18.70 -1.93
N LYS A 81 18.05 18.48 -0.62
CA LYS A 81 18.08 19.53 0.42
C LYS A 81 19.06 19.14 1.51
N LEU A 82 19.55 20.11 2.28
CA LEU A 82 20.33 19.81 3.49
C LEU A 82 19.41 19.22 4.57
N SER A 83 19.87 18.18 5.26
CA SER A 83 19.14 17.55 6.34
C SER A 83 19.09 18.45 7.57
N ALA A 84 17.99 18.40 8.32
CA ALA A 84 17.91 19.11 9.60
C ALA A 84 18.99 18.63 10.58
N SER A 85 19.35 17.35 10.51
CA SER A 85 20.46 16.77 11.29
C SER A 85 21.81 17.38 10.94
N PHE A 86 22.05 17.79 9.69
CA PHE A 86 23.26 18.53 9.34
C PHE A 86 23.31 19.92 10.00
N TRP A 87 22.17 20.62 10.01
CA TRP A 87 22.05 21.94 10.64
C TRP A 87 22.15 21.89 12.17
N LEU A 88 21.43 20.96 12.80
CA LEU A 88 21.30 20.90 14.26
C LEU A 88 22.33 19.96 14.91
N GLY A 89 22.65 18.85 14.26
CA GLY A 89 23.51 17.80 14.82
C GLY A 89 24.91 18.30 15.14
N ASN A 90 25.52 19.13 14.29
CA ASN A 90 26.85 19.69 14.54
C ASN A 90 26.85 20.82 15.60
N MET A 91 25.71 21.49 15.79
CA MET A 91 25.57 22.51 16.84
C MET A 91 25.47 21.90 18.23
N PHE A 92 24.84 20.71 18.35
CA PHE A 92 24.56 20.08 19.65
C PHE A 92 25.45 18.86 19.99
N SER A 93 26.21 18.29 19.04
CA SER A 93 27.03 17.08 19.28
C SER A 93 28.39 17.33 19.94
N GLY A 94 28.72 18.58 20.29
CA GLY A 94 29.97 18.92 20.99
C GLY A 94 31.24 18.93 20.12
N THR A 95 31.18 18.44 18.87
CA THR A 95 32.29 18.52 17.91
C THR A 95 32.40 19.88 17.20
N GLY A 96 31.38 20.73 17.35
CA GLY A 96 31.37 22.12 16.90
C GLY A 96 31.83 22.30 15.44
N ILE A 97 32.72 23.27 15.23
CA ILE A 97 33.24 23.67 13.91
C ILE A 97 33.95 22.52 13.19
N ILE A 98 34.68 21.65 13.93
CA ILE A 98 35.44 20.55 13.35
C ILE A 98 34.49 19.47 12.80
N GLY A 99 33.43 19.13 13.55
CA GLY A 99 32.37 18.22 13.06
C GLY A 99 31.67 18.76 11.82
N TYR A 100 31.37 20.06 11.81
CA TYR A 100 30.77 20.73 10.66
C TYR A 100 31.67 20.67 9.41
N ALA A 101 32.97 20.88 9.57
CA ALA A 101 33.94 20.81 8.47
C ALA A 101 34.03 19.40 7.86
N ILE A 102 33.99 18.36 8.69
CA ILE A 102 33.99 16.96 8.22
C ILE A 102 32.68 16.66 7.48
N ASP A 103 31.54 17.07 8.05
CA ASP A 103 30.21 16.85 7.45
C ASP A 103 30.01 17.60 6.14
N LEU A 104 30.71 18.73 5.91
CA LEU A 104 30.69 19.44 4.63
C LEU A 104 31.24 18.60 3.46
N THR A 105 32.01 17.56 3.74
CA THR A 105 32.51 16.64 2.69
C THR A 105 31.61 15.41 2.53
N ASN A 106 30.69 15.18 3.47
CA ASN A 106 29.92 13.94 3.53
C ASN A 106 28.58 14.04 2.77
N PRO A 107 28.29 13.14 1.81
CA PRO A 107 26.99 13.13 1.13
C PRO A 107 25.80 12.86 2.06
N LYS A 108 26.04 12.31 3.26
CA LYS A 108 25.00 12.10 4.29
C LYS A 108 24.29 13.39 4.69
N ARG A 109 24.91 14.57 4.54
CA ARG A 109 24.27 15.86 4.86
C ARG A 109 23.03 16.17 4.03
N PHE A 110 22.86 15.48 2.90
CA PHE A 110 21.75 15.71 1.99
C PHE A 110 20.55 14.83 2.33
N THR A 111 19.35 15.27 1.96
CA THR A 111 18.11 14.51 2.15
C THR A 111 17.11 14.89 1.07
N TYR A 112 16.11 14.03 0.89
CA TYR A 112 14.96 14.29 0.03
C TYR A 112 13.71 14.52 0.87
N PRO A 113 12.65 15.15 0.32
CA PRO A 113 11.35 15.21 0.97
C PRO A 113 10.82 13.81 1.28
N THR A 114 10.33 13.60 2.49
CA THR A 114 9.78 12.31 2.94
C THR A 114 8.49 11.94 2.20
N TYR A 115 7.71 12.94 1.77
CA TYR A 115 6.46 12.74 1.04
C TYR A 115 6.58 13.41 -0.33
N ILE A 116 6.37 12.63 -1.38
CA ILE A 116 6.44 13.07 -2.78
C ILE A 116 5.15 12.61 -3.46
N THR A 117 4.31 13.53 -3.94
CA THR A 117 3.16 13.16 -4.76
C THR A 117 3.38 13.56 -6.21
N ILE A 118 3.26 12.59 -7.10
CA ILE A 118 3.35 12.75 -8.54
C ILE A 118 1.96 13.11 -9.09
N ASN A 119 1.90 14.19 -9.86
CA ASN A 119 0.69 14.66 -10.52
C ASN A 119 0.77 14.38 -12.02
N PHE A 120 -0.17 13.56 -12.52
CA PHE A 120 -0.32 13.25 -13.94
C PHE A 120 -1.29 14.18 -14.66
N LYS A 121 -2.23 14.81 -13.93
CA LYS A 121 -3.28 15.68 -14.52
C LYS A 121 -2.83 17.12 -14.79
N SER A 122 -1.73 17.55 -14.19
CA SER A 122 -1.20 18.91 -14.30
C SER A 122 0.21 18.92 -14.88
N ASP A 123 0.58 20.01 -15.55
CA ASP A 123 1.94 20.28 -15.99
C ASP A 123 2.93 20.29 -14.82
N ASN A 124 2.50 20.78 -13.65
CA ASN A 124 3.30 20.72 -12.43
C ASN A 124 3.41 19.26 -11.96
N PRO A 125 4.62 18.64 -12.00
CA PRO A 125 4.80 17.21 -11.73
C PRO A 125 4.58 16.83 -10.26
N LEU A 126 4.61 17.81 -9.36
CA LEU A 126 4.54 17.61 -7.92
C LEU A 126 3.29 18.27 -7.35
N THR A 127 2.58 17.57 -6.46
CA THR A 127 1.43 18.10 -5.73
C THR A 127 1.52 17.78 -4.23
N LYS A 128 0.66 18.42 -3.42
CA LYS A 128 0.54 18.17 -1.97
C LYS A 128 -0.57 17.18 -1.61
N THR A 129 -1.47 16.87 -2.54
CA THR A 129 -2.54 15.90 -2.32
C THR A 129 -1.96 14.49 -2.28
N TYR A 130 -2.49 13.58 -1.47
CA TYR A 130 -2.01 12.20 -1.37
C TYR A 130 -3.17 11.21 -1.35
N LYS A 131 -3.03 10.09 -2.08
CA LYS A 131 -3.92 8.93 -2.01
C LYS A 131 -3.22 7.81 -1.25
N ASN A 132 -3.75 7.43 -0.10
CA ASN A 132 -3.14 6.46 0.81
C ASN A 132 -3.72 5.04 0.67
N TYR A 133 -4.16 4.66 -0.52
CA TYR A 133 -4.67 3.32 -0.80
C TYR A 133 -4.08 2.83 -2.13
N LEU A 134 -3.79 1.53 -2.16
CA LEU A 134 -3.36 0.85 -3.38
C LEU A 134 -4.62 0.48 -4.16
N THR A 135 -4.66 0.82 -5.44
CA THR A 135 -5.71 0.36 -6.34
C THR A 135 -5.22 -0.87 -7.12
N PRO A 136 -6.11 -1.80 -7.46
CA PRO A 136 -5.79 -2.89 -8.38
C PRO A 136 -5.28 -2.34 -9.72
N GLU A 137 -4.33 -3.03 -10.34
CA GLU A 137 -3.88 -2.65 -11.67
C GLU A 137 -4.84 -3.19 -12.73
N LYS A 138 -5.03 -2.44 -13.81
CA LYS A 138 -5.63 -3.01 -15.03
C LYS A 138 -4.92 -4.32 -15.43
N GLY A 139 -5.72 -5.34 -15.70
CA GLY A 139 -5.30 -6.70 -16.03
C GLY A 139 -5.08 -7.60 -14.82
N PHE A 140 -5.32 -7.10 -13.59
CA PHE A 140 -5.21 -7.91 -12.38
C PHE A 140 -6.32 -8.97 -12.32
N LEU A 141 -5.92 -10.19 -12.01
CA LEU A 141 -6.80 -11.33 -11.81
C LEU A 141 -6.75 -11.70 -10.33
N SER A 142 -7.90 -11.64 -9.66
CA SER A 142 -8.06 -11.96 -8.24
C SER A 142 -8.93 -13.20 -8.06
N PHE A 143 -8.65 -13.98 -7.02
CA PHE A 143 -9.51 -15.08 -6.57
C PHE A 143 -10.23 -14.65 -5.30
N LYS A 144 -11.55 -14.86 -5.26
CA LYS A 144 -12.41 -14.52 -4.13
C LYS A 144 -12.95 -15.80 -3.48
N ILE A 145 -13.02 -15.79 -2.15
CA ILE A 145 -13.77 -16.75 -1.35
C ILE A 145 -14.68 -15.93 -0.44
N SER A 146 -15.97 -16.19 -0.49
CA SER A 146 -16.98 -15.41 0.22
C SER A 146 -17.91 -16.33 1.01
N ILE A 147 -18.39 -15.84 2.15
CA ILE A 147 -19.42 -16.47 2.98
C ILE A 147 -20.63 -15.54 2.92
N PRO A 148 -21.60 -15.79 2.03
CA PRO A 148 -22.82 -14.99 1.95
C PRO A 148 -23.68 -15.16 3.22
N GLU A 149 -23.86 -14.06 3.95
CA GLU A 149 -24.74 -13.98 5.11
C GLU A 149 -26.08 -13.33 4.72
N GLY A 150 -27.18 -14.06 4.90
CA GLY A 150 -28.54 -13.56 4.60
C GLY A 150 -28.96 -13.79 3.15
N ASN A 151 -29.37 -15.02 2.86
CA ASN A 151 -29.77 -15.51 1.56
C ASN A 151 -31.29 -15.65 1.50
N HIS A 152 -31.95 -14.94 0.58
CA HIS A 152 -33.37 -15.13 0.27
C HIS A 152 -33.52 -15.79 -1.10
N PHE A 153 -34.23 -16.91 -1.17
CA PHE A 153 -34.40 -17.66 -2.41
C PHE A 153 -35.84 -18.08 -2.64
N TYR A 154 -36.24 -18.02 -3.90
CA TYR A 154 -37.51 -18.53 -4.40
C TYR A 154 -37.22 -19.74 -5.28
N LEU A 155 -37.47 -20.93 -4.76
CA LEU A 155 -37.08 -22.18 -5.40
C LEU A 155 -38.21 -23.21 -5.38
N ASN A 156 -38.15 -24.15 -6.33
CA ASN A 156 -39.10 -25.25 -6.41
C ASN A 156 -38.72 -26.31 -5.36
N LYS A 157 -39.63 -26.54 -4.40
CA LYS A 157 -39.46 -27.49 -3.28
C LYS A 157 -40.07 -28.87 -3.56
N GLY A 158 -40.29 -29.21 -4.82
CA GLY A 158 -40.90 -30.48 -5.26
C GLY A 158 -42.42 -30.44 -5.35
N ASN A 159 -43.09 -29.86 -4.34
CA ASN A 159 -44.56 -29.69 -4.32
C ASN A 159 -45.03 -28.31 -4.82
N GLY A 160 -44.12 -27.50 -5.35
CA GLY A 160 -44.38 -26.13 -5.80
C GLY A 160 -43.24 -25.17 -5.48
N TYR A 161 -43.39 -23.93 -5.91
CA TYR A 161 -42.44 -22.87 -5.60
C TYR A 161 -42.72 -22.25 -4.23
N GLY A 162 -41.66 -21.93 -3.49
CA GLY A 162 -41.78 -21.27 -2.21
C GLY A 162 -40.54 -20.47 -1.85
N ASN A 163 -40.74 -19.47 -0.99
CA ASN A 163 -39.65 -18.72 -0.41
C ASN A 163 -38.93 -19.57 0.64
N SER A 164 -37.64 -19.35 0.78
CA SER A 164 -36.88 -19.78 1.94
C SER A 164 -35.73 -18.80 2.18
N PHE A 165 -35.30 -18.75 3.43
CA PHE A 165 -34.34 -17.78 3.91
C PHE A 165 -33.35 -18.46 4.82
N GLY A 166 -32.07 -18.15 4.67
CA GLY A 166 -31.02 -18.67 5.55
C GLY A 166 -29.84 -17.74 5.64
N PHE A 167 -28.90 -18.06 6.50
CA PHE A 167 -27.75 -17.20 6.79
C PHE A 167 -26.41 -17.80 6.36
N LEU A 168 -26.41 -19.02 5.83
CA LEU A 168 -25.19 -19.73 5.49
C LEU A 168 -25.06 -19.96 3.99
N GLY A 169 -23.89 -19.63 3.47
CA GLY A 169 -23.47 -19.96 2.12
C GLY A 169 -21.95 -20.03 2.03
N ILE A 170 -21.46 -20.60 0.94
CA ILE A 170 -20.06 -20.53 0.55
C ILE A 170 -20.00 -20.28 -0.94
N SER A 171 -19.10 -19.40 -1.36
CA SER A 171 -18.89 -19.07 -2.77
C SER A 171 -17.42 -18.85 -3.05
N GLY A 172 -17.03 -19.21 -4.26
CA GLY A 172 -15.71 -18.96 -4.80
C GLY A 172 -15.87 -18.32 -6.16
N GLY A 173 -15.00 -17.37 -6.46
CA GLY A 173 -15.08 -16.62 -7.70
C GLY A 173 -13.76 -16.04 -8.15
N ILE A 174 -13.84 -15.41 -9.31
CA ILE A 174 -12.73 -14.78 -9.99
C ILE A 174 -13.14 -13.36 -10.38
N GLU A 175 -12.26 -12.41 -10.10
CA GLU A 175 -12.43 -11.01 -10.50
C GLU A 175 -11.35 -10.62 -11.48
N TYR A 176 -11.76 -10.09 -12.63
CA TYR A 176 -10.86 -9.56 -13.65
C TYR A 176 -11.01 -8.04 -13.77
N TYR A 177 -9.95 -7.31 -13.41
CA TYR A 177 -9.92 -5.85 -13.49
C TYR A 177 -9.58 -5.39 -14.91
N PHE A 178 -10.58 -4.98 -15.68
CA PHE A 178 -10.35 -4.42 -17.02
C PHE A 178 -10.00 -2.91 -16.98
N SER A 179 -10.11 -2.29 -15.82
CA SER A 179 -9.68 -0.92 -15.50
C SER A 179 -9.17 -0.87 -14.05
N ASP A 180 -8.50 0.21 -13.64
CA ASP A 180 -8.02 0.37 -12.25
C ASP A 180 -9.15 0.54 -11.22
N LYS A 181 -10.39 0.66 -11.71
CA LYS A 181 -11.59 0.89 -10.91
C LYS A 181 -12.67 -0.15 -11.13
N TYR A 182 -12.76 -0.74 -12.31
CA TYR A 182 -13.87 -1.61 -12.69
C TYR A 182 -13.38 -3.03 -12.94
N CYS A 183 -14.11 -4.00 -12.43
CA CYS A 183 -13.85 -5.42 -12.62
C CYS A 183 -15.10 -6.15 -13.13
N MET A 184 -14.87 -7.30 -13.75
CA MET A 184 -15.90 -8.28 -14.02
C MET A 184 -15.70 -9.41 -13.02
N ASN A 185 -16.73 -9.67 -12.24
CA ASN A 185 -16.74 -10.70 -11.21
C ASN A 185 -17.57 -11.89 -11.71
N THR A 186 -17.13 -13.10 -11.39
CA THR A 186 -17.87 -14.34 -11.65
C THR A 186 -17.75 -15.23 -10.45
N ASP A 187 -18.87 -15.49 -9.79
CA ASP A 187 -18.96 -16.30 -8.59
C ASP A 187 -19.77 -17.58 -8.86
N ILE A 188 -19.37 -18.66 -8.20
CA ILE A 188 -20.16 -19.89 -8.07
C ILE A 188 -20.24 -20.23 -6.59
N GLY A 189 -21.44 -20.51 -6.11
CA GLY A 189 -21.65 -20.79 -4.70
C GLY A 189 -22.78 -21.75 -4.41
N ALA A 190 -22.80 -22.19 -3.16
CA ALA A 190 -23.88 -22.97 -2.58
C ALA A 190 -24.44 -22.24 -1.37
N LEU A 191 -25.76 -22.19 -1.29
CA LEU A 191 -26.53 -21.52 -0.23
C LEU A 191 -27.46 -22.53 0.44
N THR A 192 -27.76 -22.29 1.71
CA THR A 192 -28.73 -23.09 2.46
C THR A 192 -29.64 -22.20 3.31
N ASP A 193 -30.82 -22.71 3.65
CA ASP A 193 -31.77 -22.04 4.56
C ASP A 193 -31.41 -22.20 6.03
N PHE A 194 -30.22 -22.75 6.31
CA PHE A 194 -29.77 -22.91 7.67
C PHE A 194 -29.57 -21.55 8.35
N PHE A 195 -30.25 -21.34 9.47
CA PHE A 195 -30.02 -20.24 10.38
C PHE A 195 -28.84 -20.58 11.29
N GLN A 196 -27.73 -19.87 11.12
CA GLN A 196 -26.64 -19.83 12.10
C GLN A 196 -27.12 -18.97 13.29
N PRO A 197 -26.74 -19.24 14.55
CA PRO A 197 -27.25 -18.56 15.75
C PRO A 197 -26.81 -17.08 15.89
N VAL A 198 -26.43 -16.44 14.79
CA VAL A 198 -26.03 -15.04 14.72
C VAL A 198 -27.11 -14.31 13.90
N PRO A 199 -27.79 -13.28 14.43
CA PRO A 199 -27.58 -12.63 15.73
C PRO A 199 -28.35 -13.25 16.92
N ALA A 200 -29.19 -14.27 16.73
CA ALA A 200 -29.97 -14.91 17.80
C ALA A 200 -30.11 -16.44 17.60
N PRO A 201 -30.22 -17.22 18.69
CA PRO A 201 -30.44 -18.67 18.61
C PRO A 201 -31.79 -19.00 17.96
N VAL A 202 -31.80 -20.05 17.14
CA VAL A 202 -33.01 -20.58 16.50
C VAL A 202 -33.17 -22.04 16.93
N ASP A 203 -34.27 -22.32 17.62
CA ASP A 203 -34.63 -23.68 18.03
C ASP A 203 -35.54 -24.32 16.96
N TYR A 204 -35.08 -25.41 16.37
CA TYR A 204 -35.87 -26.19 15.42
C TYR A 204 -36.68 -27.25 16.17
N LEU A 205 -37.92 -26.91 16.57
CA LEU A 205 -38.86 -27.86 17.18
C LEU A 205 -39.71 -28.53 16.09
N GLY A 206 -39.54 -29.84 15.90
CA GLY A 206 -40.29 -30.65 14.93
C GLY A 206 -39.56 -30.91 13.60
N THR A 207 -40.29 -31.38 12.59
CA THR A 207 -39.74 -31.64 11.25
C THR A 207 -39.49 -30.33 10.51
N TYR A 208 -38.23 -30.03 10.24
CA TYR A 208 -37.81 -28.86 9.46
C TYR A 208 -37.41 -29.26 8.04
N GLN A 209 -37.91 -28.54 7.03
CA GLN A 209 -37.52 -28.72 5.64
C GLN A 209 -36.31 -27.86 5.32
N ARG A 210 -35.23 -28.50 4.86
CA ARG A 210 -34.02 -27.83 4.39
C ARG A 210 -34.04 -27.64 2.88
N SER A 211 -33.57 -26.49 2.46
CA SER A 211 -33.39 -26.12 1.06
C SER A 211 -31.91 -25.86 0.81
N PHE A 212 -31.46 -26.32 -0.34
CA PHE A 212 -30.11 -26.07 -0.86
C PHE A 212 -30.24 -25.50 -2.25
N ALA A 213 -29.44 -24.48 -2.54
CA ALA A 213 -29.36 -23.87 -3.85
C ALA A 213 -27.89 -23.76 -4.27
N ILE A 214 -27.62 -24.04 -5.55
CA ILE A 214 -26.35 -23.70 -6.19
C ILE A 214 -26.65 -22.54 -7.12
N TYR A 215 -25.80 -21.52 -7.09
CA TYR A 215 -25.93 -20.35 -7.95
C TYR A 215 -24.61 -20.09 -8.66
N GLY A 216 -24.74 -19.42 -9.81
CA GLY A 216 -23.63 -18.78 -10.49
C GLY A 216 -24.09 -17.42 -10.96
N ASP A 217 -23.25 -16.42 -10.80
CA ASP A 217 -23.55 -15.05 -11.21
C ASP A 217 -22.34 -14.41 -11.89
N ILE A 218 -22.66 -13.35 -12.63
CA ILE A 218 -21.69 -12.50 -13.32
C ILE A 218 -22.07 -11.07 -12.98
N GLN A 219 -21.15 -10.35 -12.35
CA GLN A 219 -21.38 -9.01 -11.81
C GLN A 219 -20.33 -8.02 -12.35
N LEU A 220 -20.70 -6.74 -12.37
CA LEU A 220 -19.78 -5.65 -12.73
C LEU A 220 -19.41 -4.91 -11.44
N GLY A 221 -18.21 -5.20 -10.95
CA GLY A 221 -17.71 -4.58 -9.74
C GLY A 221 -17.04 -3.23 -9.99
N SER A 222 -16.98 -2.41 -8.95
CA SER A 222 -16.28 -1.14 -8.93
C SER A 222 -15.64 -0.88 -7.58
N ASP A 223 -14.46 -0.25 -7.61
CA ASP A 223 -13.81 0.26 -6.41
C ASP A 223 -14.10 1.75 -6.21
N TYR A 224 -14.40 2.12 -4.96
CA TYR A 224 -14.41 3.51 -4.51
C TYR A 224 -13.60 3.64 -3.23
N LYS A 225 -12.41 4.25 -3.36
CA LYS A 225 -11.45 4.39 -2.26
C LYS A 225 -11.03 3.02 -1.69
N ARG A 226 -11.61 2.63 -0.56
CA ARG A 226 -11.34 1.36 0.14
C ARG A 226 -12.51 0.39 0.08
N LEU A 227 -13.61 0.80 -0.55
CA LEU A 227 -14.82 0.01 -0.66
C LEU A 227 -14.84 -0.63 -2.04
N HIS A 228 -15.02 -1.94 -2.04
CA HIS A 228 -15.28 -2.74 -3.22
C HIS A 228 -16.79 -2.97 -3.30
N TYR A 229 -17.35 -2.81 -4.50
CA TYR A 229 -18.75 -3.11 -4.80
C TYR A 229 -18.78 -4.12 -5.93
N ASP A 230 -19.66 -5.11 -5.82
CA ASP A 230 -20.03 -6.06 -6.86
C ASP A 230 -21.50 -5.86 -7.25
#